data_AF-A0ABD5AWH2-F1
#
_entry.id   AF-A0ABD5AWH2-F1
#
_cell.length_a   1.000
_cell.length_b   1.000
_cell.length_c   1.000
_cell.angle_alpha   90.00
_cell.angle_beta   90.00
_cell.angle_gamma   90.00
#
_symmetry.space_group_name_H-M   'P 1'
#
loop_
_entity.id
_entity.type
_entity.pdbx_description
1 polymer ?
#
loop_
_entity_poly.entity_id
_entity_poly.type
_entity_poly.pdbx_seq_one_letter_code
_entity_poly.pdbx_strand_id
1 'polypeptide(L)'
;LEELLRNGSPEEVAYQKEHGGDISPLFKGGHDNMVSSITTLGTPHNGTHASDLAGNEPIVRQLVFDVAKQFGNKDSRVDFGLAHWGLKQQPNESYADYVKRVQNSKLWKSKDNGFNDLTRDGATDLNRKTTVNPNIVYKTYTGEATHASIGGKQKSDYNMFFPFTATGNLIGKATEKEWRENDGLVSVISSQHPFNEAFTPATDKNQKGVWQVTPTRHDWDHVDFVGQDSTDTKRTRAELQQFWHQLADDLVQSESLTSSK
;
A
#
# COMPACT_ATOMS: atom_id res chain seq x y z
N LEU A 1 -9.50 6.24 0.65
CA LEU A 1 -10.53 6.73 -0.30
C LEU A 1 -11.94 6.52 0.25
N GLU A 2 -12.35 5.28 0.54
CA GLU A 2 -13.69 4.97 1.07
C GLU A 2 -14.06 5.82 2.29
N GLU A 3 -13.16 5.91 3.27
CA GLU A 3 -13.36 6.75 4.46
C GLU A 3 -13.70 8.21 4.11
N LEU A 4 -13.02 8.79 3.11
CA LEU A 4 -13.33 10.15 2.65
C LEU A 4 -14.66 10.22 1.89
N LEU A 5 -14.99 9.22 1.06
CA LEU A 5 -16.29 9.17 0.38
C LEU A 5 -17.44 9.18 1.39
N ARG A 6 -17.33 8.34 2.43
CA ARG A 6 -18.36 8.18 3.46
C ARG A 6 -18.40 9.36 4.43
N ASN A 7 -17.26 9.73 5.03
CA ASN A 7 -17.21 10.67 6.15
C ASN A 7 -16.66 12.05 5.80
N GLY A 8 -16.05 12.22 4.62
CA GLY A 8 -15.43 13.47 4.21
C GLY A 8 -14.15 13.79 4.99
N SER A 9 -13.78 15.07 5.01
CA SER A 9 -12.67 15.60 5.81
C SER A 9 -13.18 16.77 6.66
N PRO A 10 -13.33 16.60 7.99
CA PRO A 10 -13.75 17.68 8.88
C PRO A 10 -12.84 18.91 8.82
N GLU A 11 -11.55 18.70 8.60
CA GLU A 11 -10.55 19.77 8.46
C GLU A 11 -10.85 20.65 7.24
N GLU A 12 -11.10 20.03 6.08
CA GLU A 12 -11.42 20.75 4.83
C GLU A 12 -12.76 21.47 4.92
N VAL A 13 -13.76 20.86 5.58
CA VAL A 13 -15.05 21.50 5.83
C VAL A 13 -14.91 22.72 6.74
N ALA A 14 -14.11 22.60 7.81
CA ALA A 14 -13.85 23.72 8.71
C ALA A 14 -13.08 24.84 7.99
N TYR A 15 -12.06 24.49 7.20
CA TYR A 15 -11.26 25.43 6.44
C TYR A 15 -12.12 26.22 5.45
N GLN A 16 -12.98 25.54 4.67
CA GLN A 16 -13.88 26.20 3.72
C GLN A 16 -14.92 27.09 4.41
N LYS A 17 -15.42 26.70 5.59
CA LYS A 17 -16.34 27.53 6.36
C LYS A 17 -15.70 28.83 6.86
N GLU A 18 -14.42 28.78 7.24
CA GLU A 18 -13.66 29.93 7.73
C GLU A 18 -13.20 30.86 6.59
N HIS A 19 -12.71 30.29 5.49
CA HIS A 19 -12.04 31.05 4.42
C HIS A 19 -12.88 31.25 3.16
N GLY A 20 -14.06 30.62 3.06
CA GLY A 20 -14.87 30.60 1.84
C GLY A 20 -14.26 29.78 0.71
N GLY A 21 -14.76 29.97 -0.51
CA GLY A 21 -14.32 29.24 -1.69
C GLY A 21 -15.00 27.88 -1.91
N ASP A 22 -14.51 27.16 -2.92
CA ASP A 22 -15.03 25.86 -3.34
C ASP A 22 -14.43 24.72 -2.51
N ILE A 23 -15.23 23.67 -2.30
CA ILE A 23 -14.81 22.43 -1.64
C ILE A 23 -15.17 21.23 -2.51
N SER A 24 -14.21 20.33 -2.70
CA SER A 24 -14.40 19.07 -3.41
C SER A 24 -15.55 18.26 -2.80
N PRO A 25 -16.47 17.68 -3.60
CA PRO A 25 -17.50 16.79 -3.08
C PRO A 25 -16.95 15.66 -2.23
N LEU A 26 -15.75 15.15 -2.54
CA LEU A 26 -15.08 14.11 -1.76
C LEU A 26 -14.93 14.50 -0.29
N PHE A 27 -14.52 15.74 -0.01
CA PHE A 27 -14.28 16.20 1.36
C PHE A 27 -15.56 16.52 2.14
N LYS A 28 -16.71 16.59 1.47
CA LYS A 28 -18.01 16.76 2.12
C LYS A 28 -18.53 15.44 2.74
N GLY A 29 -18.05 14.30 2.28
CA GLY A 29 -18.59 12.99 2.65
C GLY A 29 -20.02 12.77 2.13
N GLY A 30 -20.69 11.74 2.65
CA GLY A 30 -22.06 11.39 2.30
C GLY A 30 -22.21 10.59 1.00
N HIS A 31 -21.12 10.08 0.43
CA HIS A 31 -21.09 9.29 -0.80
C HIS A 31 -20.93 7.80 -0.50
N ASP A 32 -21.86 7.23 0.28
CA ASP A 32 -21.89 5.80 0.57
C ASP A 32 -22.42 4.98 -0.63
N ASN A 33 -22.28 3.66 -0.59
CA ASN A 33 -22.69 2.72 -1.65
C ASN A 33 -21.98 2.92 -3.01
N MET A 34 -20.82 3.58 -3.01
CA MET A 34 -19.95 3.69 -4.21
C MET A 34 -18.95 2.54 -4.34
N VAL A 35 -18.70 1.80 -3.26
CA VAL A 35 -17.71 0.72 -3.19
C VAL A 35 -18.41 -0.55 -2.71
N SER A 36 -18.37 -1.61 -3.52
CA SER A 36 -18.96 -2.91 -3.18
C SER A 36 -18.01 -3.78 -2.34
N SER A 37 -16.72 -3.71 -2.64
CA SER A 37 -15.70 -4.53 -1.98
C SER A 37 -14.35 -3.86 -1.96
N ILE A 38 -13.55 -4.17 -0.94
CA ILE A 38 -12.14 -3.79 -0.83
C ILE A 38 -11.33 -5.09 -0.67
N THR A 39 -10.54 -5.40 -1.70
CA THR A 39 -9.66 -6.57 -1.72
C THR A 39 -8.21 -6.11 -1.77
N THR A 40 -7.38 -6.60 -0.85
CA THR A 40 -5.97 -6.20 -0.75
C THR A 40 -5.03 -7.39 -0.94
N LEU A 41 -3.93 -7.20 -1.67
CA LEU A 41 -2.92 -8.23 -1.94
C LEU A 41 -1.58 -7.70 -1.44
N GLY A 42 -0.90 -8.44 -0.56
CA GLY A 42 0.42 -8.05 -0.02
C GLY A 42 0.46 -6.68 0.67
N THR A 43 -0.68 -6.13 1.08
CA THR A 43 -0.77 -4.73 1.51
C THR A 43 -0.22 -4.54 2.92
N PRO A 44 0.67 -3.57 3.18
CA PRO A 44 1.20 -3.34 4.53
C PRO A 44 0.19 -2.56 5.41
N HIS A 45 -0.92 -3.18 5.80
CA HIS A 45 -1.96 -2.54 6.63
C HIS A 45 -1.41 -1.98 7.94
N ASN A 46 -0.34 -2.60 8.48
CA ASN A 46 0.31 -2.18 9.71
C ASN A 46 1.74 -1.65 9.46
N GLY A 47 2.06 -1.29 8.21
CA GLY A 47 3.37 -0.81 7.79
C GLY A 47 4.40 -1.93 7.67
N THR A 48 5.67 -1.57 7.44
CA THR A 48 6.76 -2.54 7.28
C THR A 48 8.09 -2.05 7.85
N HIS A 49 8.84 -2.97 8.47
CA HIS A 49 10.23 -2.72 8.88
C HIS A 49 11.13 -2.36 7.69
N ALA A 50 10.80 -2.77 6.45
CA ALA A 50 11.54 -2.34 5.28
C ALA A 50 11.49 -0.82 5.09
N SER A 51 10.38 -0.17 5.41
CA SER A 51 10.28 1.29 5.39
C SER A 51 10.95 1.90 6.61
N ASP A 52 10.64 1.39 7.82
CA ASP A 52 11.18 1.92 9.08
C ASP A 52 12.71 1.94 9.13
N LEU A 53 13.36 0.89 8.62
CA LEU A 53 14.79 0.64 8.81
C LEU A 53 15.63 0.90 7.55
N ALA A 54 14.99 1.18 6.40
CA ALA A 54 15.70 1.41 5.14
C ALA A 54 14.98 2.42 4.23
N GLY A 55 13.74 2.16 3.83
CA GLY A 55 13.04 2.94 2.81
C GLY A 55 12.81 4.41 3.18
N ASN A 56 12.46 4.70 4.43
CA ASN A 56 12.17 6.05 4.92
C ASN A 56 13.40 6.79 5.47
N GLU A 57 14.60 6.18 5.39
CA GLU A 57 15.84 6.83 5.78
C GLU A 57 16.06 8.11 4.95
N PRO A 58 16.47 9.25 5.56
CA PRO A 58 16.58 10.52 4.86
C PRO A 58 17.42 10.47 3.58
N ILE A 59 18.51 9.69 3.60
CA ILE A 59 19.39 9.55 2.44
C ILE A 59 18.74 8.76 1.29
N VAL A 60 17.94 7.74 1.61
CA VAL A 60 17.22 6.93 0.61
C VAL A 60 16.10 7.76 -0.01
N ARG A 61 15.30 8.45 0.81
CA ARG A 61 14.28 9.37 0.32
C ARG A 61 14.86 10.48 -0.55
N GLN A 62 15.96 11.09 -0.11
CA GLN A 62 16.64 12.13 -0.88
C GLN A 62 17.06 11.62 -2.27
N LEU A 63 17.68 10.43 -2.33
CA LEU A 63 18.06 9.81 -3.60
C LEU A 63 16.86 9.57 -4.52
N VAL A 64 15.77 9.00 -3.99
CA VAL A 64 14.55 8.75 -4.78
C VAL A 64 13.91 10.04 -5.27
N PHE A 65 13.80 11.06 -4.42
CA PHE A 65 13.26 12.36 -4.80
C PHE A 65 14.18 13.11 -5.78
N ASP A 66 15.49 12.91 -5.72
CA ASP A 66 16.42 13.45 -6.72
C ASP A 66 16.24 12.79 -8.09
N VAL A 67 16.01 11.47 -8.13
CA VAL A 67 15.64 10.75 -9.36
C VAL A 67 14.29 11.27 -9.89
N ALA A 68 13.28 11.40 -9.02
CA ALA A 68 11.98 11.94 -9.41
C ALA A 68 12.09 13.37 -9.94
N LYS A 69 12.92 14.21 -9.32
CA LYS A 69 13.23 15.56 -9.81
C LYS A 69 13.84 15.52 -11.21
N GLN A 70 14.79 14.63 -11.47
CA GLN A 70 15.41 14.48 -12.80
C GLN A 70 14.36 14.10 -13.86
N PHE A 71 13.47 13.16 -13.56
CA PHE A 71 12.38 12.76 -14.45
C PHE A 71 11.20 13.75 -14.47
N GLY A 72 11.17 14.74 -13.58
CA GLY A 72 10.20 15.83 -13.61
C GLY A 72 10.44 16.87 -14.71
N ASN A 73 11.49 16.71 -15.53
CA ASN A 73 11.73 17.60 -16.66
C ASN A 73 10.58 17.57 -17.70
N LYS A 74 10.51 18.60 -18.55
CA LYS A 74 9.37 18.79 -19.47
C LYS A 74 9.32 17.77 -20.63
N ASP A 75 10.45 17.15 -20.95
CA ASP A 75 10.58 16.19 -22.06
C ASP A 75 10.44 14.73 -21.60
N SER A 76 10.44 14.49 -20.28
CA SER A 76 10.26 13.17 -19.69
C SER A 76 8.84 12.63 -19.91
N ARG A 77 8.77 11.34 -20.22
CA ARG A 77 7.53 10.55 -20.30
C ARG A 77 7.21 9.80 -19.02
N VAL A 78 8.07 9.89 -18.01
CA VAL A 78 7.91 9.24 -16.70
C VAL A 78 7.41 10.29 -15.71
N ASP A 79 6.34 9.98 -14.99
CA ASP A 79 5.81 10.79 -13.89
C ASP A 79 5.76 9.96 -12.61
N PHE A 80 6.45 10.45 -11.57
CA PHE A 80 6.47 9.84 -10.24
C PHE A 80 5.33 10.32 -9.33
N GLY A 81 4.42 11.16 -9.84
CA GLY A 81 3.24 11.65 -9.09
C GLY A 81 3.54 12.79 -8.12
N LEU A 82 4.71 13.44 -8.22
CA LEU A 82 5.17 14.48 -7.28
C LEU A 82 5.03 15.91 -7.82
N ALA A 83 4.26 16.12 -8.89
CA ALA A 83 4.07 17.43 -9.50
C ALA A 83 3.46 18.47 -8.53
N HIS A 84 2.59 18.04 -7.61
CA HIS A 84 1.98 18.89 -6.58
C HIS A 84 3.01 19.44 -5.57
N TRP A 85 4.16 18.78 -5.41
CA TRP A 85 5.32 19.30 -4.65
C TRP A 85 6.22 20.23 -5.48
N GLY A 86 5.84 20.50 -6.72
CA GLY A 86 6.61 21.31 -7.67
C GLY A 86 7.60 20.51 -8.52
N LEU A 87 7.65 19.17 -8.43
CA LEU A 87 8.57 18.32 -9.22
C LEU A 87 8.08 18.09 -10.66
N LYS A 88 7.67 19.17 -11.32
CA LYS A 88 7.41 19.21 -12.76
C LYS A 88 7.95 20.53 -13.31
N GLN A 89 8.81 20.44 -14.32
CA GLN A 89 9.31 21.59 -15.06
C GLN A 89 8.18 22.17 -15.91
N GLN A 90 7.98 23.49 -15.81
CA GLN A 90 6.96 24.19 -16.59
C GLN A 90 7.39 24.34 -18.06
N PRO A 91 6.45 24.47 -19.02
CA PRO A 91 6.79 24.53 -20.46
C PRO A 91 7.83 25.60 -20.83
N ASN A 92 7.74 26.77 -20.16
CA ASN A 92 8.58 27.94 -20.41
C ASN A 92 9.68 28.15 -19.35
N GLU A 93 9.94 27.16 -18.49
CA GLU A 93 10.94 27.24 -17.42
C GLU A 93 12.26 26.62 -17.85
N SER A 94 13.38 27.31 -17.60
CA SER A 94 14.71 26.73 -17.83
C SER A 94 14.97 25.60 -16.82
N TYR A 95 15.81 24.62 -17.18
CA TYR A 95 16.10 23.51 -16.25
C TYR A 95 16.78 24.01 -14.96
N ALA A 96 17.61 25.06 -15.05
CA ALA A 96 18.25 25.67 -13.89
C ALA A 96 17.23 26.31 -12.93
N ASP A 97 16.24 27.02 -13.47
CA ASP A 97 15.17 27.62 -12.68
C ASP A 97 14.29 26.55 -12.02
N TYR A 98 13.99 25.49 -12.76
CA TYR A 98 13.29 24.31 -12.23
C TYR A 98 14.01 23.71 -11.02
N VAL A 99 15.31 23.43 -11.15
CA VAL A 99 16.11 22.87 -10.05
C VAL A 99 16.13 23.82 -8.85
N LYS A 100 16.32 25.13 -9.08
CA LYS A 100 16.32 26.15 -8.00
C LYS A 100 14.98 26.22 -7.29
N ARG A 101 13.86 26.11 -8.01
CA ARG A 101 12.51 26.09 -7.43
C ARG A 101 12.29 24.83 -6.59
N VAL A 102 12.66 23.66 -7.12
CA VAL A 102 12.47 22.37 -6.44
C VAL A 102 13.35 22.23 -5.19
N GLN A 103 14.54 22.82 -5.15
CA GLN A 103 15.39 22.86 -3.94
C GLN A 103 14.67 23.43 -2.71
N ASN A 104 13.71 24.33 -2.91
CA ASN A 104 12.94 24.94 -1.83
C ASN A 104 11.62 24.21 -1.52
N SER A 105 11.35 23.06 -2.14
CA SER A 105 10.13 22.29 -1.90
C SER A 105 10.04 21.82 -0.45
N LYS A 106 8.82 21.82 0.11
CA LYS A 106 8.57 21.27 1.45
C LYS A 106 8.69 19.73 1.49
N LEU A 107 8.65 19.07 0.33
CA LEU A 107 8.75 17.61 0.19
C LEU A 107 9.94 17.03 0.97
N TRP A 108 11.10 17.68 0.91
CA TRP A 108 12.36 17.19 1.52
C TRP A 108 12.27 16.95 3.03
N LYS A 109 11.31 17.59 3.71
CA LYS A 109 11.11 17.48 5.16
C LYS A 109 9.70 17.00 5.51
N SER A 110 8.86 16.73 4.51
CA SER A 110 7.47 16.35 4.71
C SER A 110 7.34 14.92 5.22
N LYS A 111 6.27 14.66 5.96
CA LYS A 111 5.75 13.30 6.23
C LYS A 111 4.62 12.91 5.29
N ASP A 112 4.12 13.85 4.48
CA ASP A 112 3.08 13.60 3.48
C ASP A 112 3.72 12.98 2.22
N ASN A 113 4.05 11.68 2.33
CA ASN A 113 4.60 10.86 1.25
C ASN A 113 4.48 9.37 1.58
N GLY A 114 4.50 8.53 0.54
CA GLY A 114 4.35 7.08 0.68
C GLY A 114 5.40 6.40 1.56
N PHE A 115 6.64 6.90 1.64
CA PHE A 115 7.64 6.29 2.53
C PHE A 115 7.23 6.38 3.99
N ASN A 116 6.70 7.53 4.41
CA ASN A 116 6.18 7.70 5.76
C ASN A 116 4.95 6.82 5.99
N ASP A 117 4.00 6.79 5.06
CA ASP A 117 2.77 6.01 5.21
C ASP A 117 3.02 4.50 5.24
N LEU A 118 4.12 4.03 4.63
CA LEU A 118 4.58 2.63 4.68
C LEU A 118 5.31 2.28 5.98
N THR A 119 5.69 3.26 6.81
CA THR A 119 6.23 2.97 8.16
C THR A 119 5.15 2.39 9.06
N ARG A 120 5.55 1.68 10.11
CA ARG A 120 4.58 1.17 11.10
C ARG A 120 3.82 2.29 11.81
N ASP A 121 4.49 3.40 12.11
CA ASP A 121 3.87 4.58 12.72
C ASP A 121 2.88 5.25 11.76
N GLY A 122 3.27 5.47 10.50
CA GLY A 122 2.41 6.07 9.48
C GLY A 122 1.17 5.23 9.18
N ALA A 123 1.34 3.91 9.02
CA ALA A 123 0.23 2.98 8.85
C ALA A 123 -0.68 2.95 10.09
N THR A 124 -0.12 3.00 11.30
CA THR A 124 -0.90 3.09 12.54
C THR A 124 -1.73 4.39 12.59
N ASP A 125 -1.17 5.50 12.15
CA ASP A 125 -1.89 6.78 12.07
C ASP A 125 -3.01 6.75 11.02
N LEU A 126 -2.83 6.03 9.91
CA LEU A 126 -3.88 5.78 8.93
C LEU A 126 -4.98 4.88 9.49
N ASN A 127 -4.62 3.78 10.15
CA ASN A 127 -5.57 2.84 10.76
C ASN A 127 -6.46 3.51 11.81
N ARG A 128 -5.96 4.52 12.53
CA ARG A 128 -6.77 5.33 13.48
C ARG A 128 -7.81 6.21 12.80
N LYS A 129 -7.64 6.49 11.51
CA LYS A 129 -8.51 7.36 10.71
C LYS A 129 -9.50 6.58 9.87
N THR A 130 -9.33 5.27 9.71
CA THR A 130 -10.25 4.41 8.96
C THR A 130 -11.16 3.63 9.89
N THR A 131 -12.33 3.30 9.36
CA THR A 131 -13.28 2.41 10.00
C THR A 131 -13.86 1.45 8.98
N VAL A 132 -14.19 0.23 9.42
CA VAL A 132 -14.87 -0.75 8.57
C VAL A 132 -16.29 -0.27 8.25
N ASN A 133 -16.66 -0.26 6.97
CA ASN A 133 -18.01 0.02 6.51
C ASN A 133 -18.85 -1.28 6.53
N PRO A 134 -19.99 -1.33 7.23
CA PRO A 134 -20.81 -2.54 7.34
C PRO A 134 -21.44 -3.00 6.02
N ASN A 135 -21.42 -2.17 4.98
CA ASN A 135 -21.99 -2.46 3.67
C ASN A 135 -20.97 -2.99 2.65
N ILE A 136 -19.68 -3.02 2.99
CA ILE A 136 -18.60 -3.41 2.08
C ILE A 136 -18.07 -4.79 2.44
N VAL A 137 -17.72 -5.59 1.42
CA VAL A 137 -16.98 -6.85 1.61
C VAL A 137 -15.48 -6.57 1.65
N TYR A 138 -14.79 -6.99 2.70
CA TYR A 138 -13.33 -6.84 2.85
C TYR A 138 -12.66 -8.21 2.77
N LYS A 139 -11.59 -8.32 1.98
CA LYS A 139 -10.83 -9.57 1.84
C LYS A 139 -9.34 -9.31 1.64
N THR A 140 -8.49 -10.09 2.29
CA THR A 140 -7.03 -9.94 2.20
C THR A 140 -6.38 -11.20 1.66
N TYR A 141 -5.39 -11.02 0.79
CA TYR A 141 -4.51 -12.07 0.31
C TYR A 141 -3.08 -11.75 0.76
N THR A 142 -2.52 -12.68 1.52
CA THR A 142 -1.18 -12.56 2.12
C THR A 142 -0.29 -13.65 1.56
N GLY A 143 0.92 -13.26 1.15
CA GLY A 143 1.99 -14.17 0.76
C GLY A 143 3.08 -14.23 1.81
N GLU A 144 3.91 -15.26 1.73
CA GLU A 144 5.19 -15.34 2.40
C GLU A 144 6.18 -16.09 1.49
N ALA A 145 7.45 -15.69 1.55
CA ALA A 145 8.54 -16.33 0.84
C ALA A 145 9.79 -16.39 1.72
N THR A 146 9.60 -16.77 2.99
CA THR A 146 10.70 -16.86 3.96
C THR A 146 10.59 -18.10 4.83
N HIS A 147 11.73 -18.72 5.14
CA HIS A 147 11.79 -19.88 6.03
C HIS A 147 12.56 -19.61 7.32
N ALA A 148 12.11 -20.27 8.40
CA ALA A 148 12.72 -20.14 9.70
C ALA A 148 14.12 -20.75 9.71
N SER A 149 15.10 -19.98 10.18
CA SER A 149 16.48 -20.42 10.38
C SER A 149 16.73 -20.89 11.82
N ILE A 150 17.83 -21.64 12.02
CA ILE A 150 18.31 -22.06 13.33
C ILE A 150 18.60 -20.79 14.16
N GLY A 151 17.70 -20.47 15.10
CA GLY A 151 17.72 -19.22 15.88
C GLY A 151 16.44 -18.37 15.80
N GLY A 152 15.43 -18.82 15.04
CA GLY A 152 14.11 -18.18 15.00
C GLY A 152 14.05 -16.88 14.19
N LYS A 153 15.09 -16.59 13.40
CA LYS A 153 15.08 -15.53 12.37
C LYS A 153 14.52 -16.11 11.08
N GLN A 154 13.91 -15.28 10.24
CA GLN A 154 13.44 -15.68 8.92
C GLN A 154 14.49 -15.31 7.86
N LYS A 155 14.60 -16.14 6.82
CA LYS A 155 15.49 -15.91 5.67
C LYS A 155 14.69 -15.99 4.38
N SER A 156 15.01 -15.12 3.42
CA SER A 156 14.44 -15.19 2.07
C SER A 156 14.63 -16.56 1.45
N ASP A 157 13.57 -17.08 0.84
CA ASP A 157 13.63 -18.27 0.03
C ASP A 157 14.44 -18.02 -1.25
N TYR A 158 14.96 -19.10 -1.84
CA TYR A 158 15.78 -19.02 -3.05
C TYR A 158 15.05 -18.42 -4.26
N ASN A 159 13.72 -18.55 -4.29
CA ASN A 159 12.88 -18.08 -5.39
C ASN A 159 12.27 -16.71 -5.13
N MET A 160 12.60 -16.05 -4.01
CA MET A 160 12.20 -14.66 -3.81
C MET A 160 12.83 -13.78 -4.88
N PHE A 161 12.05 -12.83 -5.41
CA PHE A 161 12.51 -11.81 -6.33
C PHE A 161 13.77 -11.14 -5.78
N PHE A 162 14.87 -11.29 -6.53
CA PHE A 162 16.22 -10.99 -6.05
C PHE A 162 16.36 -9.61 -5.36
N PRO A 163 15.77 -8.51 -5.87
CA PRO A 163 15.79 -7.21 -5.20
C PRO A 163 15.21 -7.20 -3.77
N PHE A 164 14.28 -8.11 -3.45
CA PHE A 164 13.64 -8.19 -2.13
C PHE A 164 14.41 -9.07 -1.15
N THR A 165 15.44 -9.79 -1.58
CA THR A 165 16.24 -10.64 -0.67
C THR A 165 16.83 -9.83 0.48
N ALA A 166 17.29 -8.60 0.22
CA ALA A 166 17.85 -7.75 1.27
C ALA A 166 16.79 -7.31 2.30
N THR A 167 15.64 -6.87 1.84
CA THR A 167 14.52 -6.41 2.68
C THR A 167 13.86 -7.58 3.42
N GLY A 168 13.69 -8.74 2.78
CA GLY A 168 13.12 -9.92 3.42
C GLY A 168 13.98 -10.44 4.56
N ASN A 169 15.31 -10.44 4.38
CA ASN A 169 16.25 -10.78 5.45
C ASN A 169 16.38 -9.70 6.54
N LEU A 170 16.10 -8.43 6.21
CA LEU A 170 16.05 -7.33 7.18
C LEU A 170 14.81 -7.49 8.09
N ILE A 171 13.64 -7.65 7.50
CA ILE A 171 12.37 -7.93 8.21
C ILE A 171 12.50 -9.22 9.02
N GLY A 172 13.10 -10.27 8.47
CA GLY A 172 13.31 -11.56 9.14
C GLY A 172 14.19 -11.51 10.39
N LYS A 173 14.82 -10.36 10.67
CA LYS A 173 15.61 -10.07 11.88
C LYS A 173 14.92 -9.12 12.85
N ALA A 174 13.66 -8.73 12.60
CA ALA A 174 12.88 -7.89 13.49
C ALA A 174 12.96 -8.37 14.95
N THR A 175 12.98 -7.44 15.89
CA THR A 175 13.04 -7.75 17.33
C THR A 175 11.81 -8.55 17.74
N GLU A 176 10.65 -8.11 17.26
CA GLU A 176 9.35 -8.75 17.38
C GLU A 176 9.30 -10.00 16.51
N LYS A 177 9.00 -11.16 17.11
CA LYS A 177 9.13 -12.45 16.41
C LYS A 177 8.04 -12.64 15.36
N GLU A 178 6.85 -12.19 15.68
CA GLU A 178 5.63 -12.24 14.88
C GLU A 178 5.74 -11.42 13.58
N TRP A 179 6.68 -10.46 13.50
CA TRP A 179 6.90 -9.64 12.30
C TRP A 179 7.88 -10.27 11.30
N ARG A 180 8.53 -11.37 11.65
CA ARG A 180 9.67 -11.87 10.87
C ARG A 180 9.26 -12.56 9.58
N GLU A 181 8.16 -13.29 9.56
CA GLU A 181 7.67 -14.00 8.37
C GLU A 181 7.14 -12.98 7.37
N ASN A 182 7.61 -13.01 6.12
CA ASN A 182 7.33 -11.94 5.17
C ASN A 182 7.43 -12.39 3.70
N ASP A 183 6.89 -11.56 2.81
CA ASP A 183 6.88 -11.74 1.35
C ASP A 183 8.07 -11.03 0.65
N GLY A 184 9.08 -10.62 1.40
CA GLY A 184 10.21 -9.82 0.92
C GLY A 184 10.09 -8.32 1.17
N LEU A 185 8.89 -7.78 1.33
CA LEU A 185 8.65 -6.35 1.64
C LEU A 185 7.72 -6.12 2.81
N VAL A 186 6.78 -7.02 3.07
CA VAL A 186 5.70 -6.87 4.03
C VAL A 186 5.61 -8.12 4.90
N SER A 187 5.57 -7.91 6.22
CA SER A 187 5.36 -9.00 7.18
C SER A 187 3.96 -9.61 7.03
N VAL A 188 3.84 -10.92 7.20
CA VAL A 188 2.56 -11.65 7.12
C VAL A 188 1.50 -11.00 8.00
N ILE A 189 1.82 -10.72 9.27
CA ILE A 189 0.87 -10.08 10.21
C ILE A 189 0.46 -8.66 9.80
N SER A 190 1.28 -7.97 9.00
CA SER A 190 0.93 -6.65 8.46
C SER A 190 -0.03 -6.76 7.28
N SER A 191 0.09 -7.84 6.49
CA SER A 191 -0.73 -8.09 5.31
C SER A 191 -2.12 -8.65 5.60
N GLN A 192 -2.29 -9.30 6.75
CA GLN A 192 -3.53 -9.98 7.10
C GLN A 192 -4.71 -9.04 7.31
N HIS A 193 -4.58 -7.98 8.10
CA HIS A 193 -5.62 -6.96 8.35
C HIS A 193 -5.05 -5.81 9.20
N PRO A 194 -5.70 -4.62 9.23
CA PRO A 194 -5.38 -3.57 10.20
C PRO A 194 -5.59 -4.05 11.65
N PHE A 195 -4.63 -3.82 12.56
CA PHE A 195 -4.67 -4.39 13.92
C PHE A 195 -5.82 -3.91 14.81
N ASN A 196 -6.38 -2.73 14.54
CA ASN A 196 -7.49 -2.15 15.29
C ASN A 196 -8.87 -2.51 14.70
N GLU A 197 -8.91 -3.30 13.64
CA GLU A 197 -10.15 -3.67 12.96
C GLU A 197 -10.43 -5.18 13.11
N ALA A 198 -11.71 -5.53 13.18
CA ALA A 198 -12.13 -6.91 13.35
C ALA A 198 -11.87 -7.74 12.09
N PHE A 199 -11.50 -9.01 12.28
CA PHE A 199 -11.26 -9.95 11.20
C PHE A 199 -11.84 -11.33 11.51
N THR A 200 -12.02 -12.13 10.45
CA THR A 200 -12.36 -13.55 10.50
C THR A 200 -11.53 -14.30 9.47
N PRO A 201 -11.17 -15.57 9.69
CA PRO A 201 -10.71 -16.43 8.60
C PRO A 201 -11.73 -16.42 7.45
N ALA A 202 -11.25 -16.30 6.22
CA ALA A 202 -12.10 -16.34 5.04
C ALA A 202 -12.73 -17.73 4.87
N THR A 203 -13.95 -17.74 4.33
CA THR A 203 -14.67 -18.96 3.95
C THR A 203 -15.19 -18.82 2.53
N ASP A 204 -15.81 -19.86 1.99
CA ASP A 204 -16.49 -19.82 0.68
C ASP A 204 -17.68 -18.85 0.63
N LYS A 205 -18.10 -18.29 1.78
CA LYS A 205 -19.16 -17.29 1.87
C LYS A 205 -18.58 -15.94 2.26
N ASN A 206 -18.82 -14.95 1.41
CA ASN A 206 -18.44 -13.57 1.68
C ASN A 206 -19.30 -12.95 2.79
N GLN A 207 -18.67 -12.10 3.60
CA GLN A 207 -19.28 -11.34 4.68
C GLN A 207 -18.99 -9.84 4.52
N LYS A 208 -19.97 -9.01 4.86
CA LYS A 208 -19.80 -7.55 4.88
C LYS A 208 -19.28 -7.09 6.24
N GLY A 209 -18.58 -5.96 6.26
CA GLY A 209 -18.23 -5.28 7.49
C GLY A 209 -17.20 -5.99 8.37
N VAL A 210 -16.37 -6.86 7.81
CA VAL A 210 -15.28 -7.56 8.51
C VAL A 210 -14.18 -7.95 7.54
N TRP A 211 -12.92 -7.84 7.95
CA TRP A 211 -11.80 -8.34 7.15
C TRP A 211 -11.81 -9.87 7.08
N GLN A 212 -11.94 -10.42 5.87
CA GLN A 212 -11.88 -11.86 5.65
C GLN A 212 -10.46 -12.24 5.22
N VAL A 213 -9.71 -12.84 6.14
CA VAL A 213 -8.29 -13.16 5.96
C VAL A 213 -8.17 -14.52 5.29
N THR A 214 -7.68 -14.57 4.05
CA THR A 214 -7.45 -15.85 3.36
C THR A 214 -6.24 -16.58 3.94
N PRO A 215 -6.14 -17.92 3.78
CA PRO A 215 -4.91 -18.64 4.10
C PRO A 215 -3.68 -18.00 3.44
N THR A 216 -2.58 -17.89 4.18
CA THR A 216 -1.31 -17.40 3.64
C THR A 216 -0.86 -18.27 2.47
N ARG A 217 -0.49 -17.62 1.36
CA ARG A 217 0.09 -18.28 0.20
C ARG A 217 1.57 -18.53 0.45
N HIS A 218 1.90 -19.80 0.68
CA HIS A 218 3.27 -20.24 0.88
C HIS A 218 4.09 -20.13 -0.40
N ASP A 219 5.34 -19.72 -0.24
CA ASP A 219 6.29 -19.45 -1.32
C ASP A 219 5.88 -18.32 -2.29
N TRP A 220 4.92 -17.46 -1.94
CA TRP A 220 4.52 -16.32 -2.76
C TRP A 220 5.15 -15.04 -2.21
N ASP A 221 6.06 -14.45 -2.97
CA ASP A 221 6.63 -13.15 -2.64
C ASP A 221 5.69 -11.99 -3.02
N HIS A 222 6.14 -10.77 -2.71
CA HIS A 222 5.33 -9.57 -2.89
C HIS A 222 4.91 -9.31 -4.34
N VAL A 223 5.74 -9.69 -5.32
CA VAL A 223 5.50 -9.43 -6.75
C VAL A 223 4.92 -10.63 -7.50
N ASP A 224 4.89 -11.81 -6.90
CA ASP A 224 4.22 -12.98 -7.48
C ASP A 224 2.73 -12.73 -7.71
N PHE A 225 2.08 -11.97 -6.84
CA PHE A 225 0.68 -11.55 -7.00
C PHE A 225 0.42 -10.79 -8.31
N VAL A 226 1.43 -10.13 -8.86
CA VAL A 226 1.32 -9.32 -10.09
C VAL A 226 2.17 -9.86 -11.25
N GLY A 227 2.86 -10.99 -11.06
CA GLY A 227 3.65 -11.66 -12.10
C GLY A 227 4.84 -10.88 -12.61
N GLN A 228 5.46 -10.04 -11.76
CA GLN A 228 6.61 -9.22 -12.15
C GLN A 228 7.94 -9.97 -12.02
N ASP A 229 8.02 -11.05 -11.23
CA ASP A 229 9.21 -11.89 -11.19
C ASP A 229 9.29 -12.83 -12.42
N SER A 230 10.01 -12.38 -13.45
CA SER A 230 10.28 -13.20 -14.64
C SER A 230 11.36 -14.28 -14.42
N THR A 231 12.05 -14.24 -13.27
CA THR A 231 13.13 -15.17 -12.92
C THR A 231 12.65 -16.32 -12.06
N ASP A 232 11.48 -16.20 -11.42
CA ASP A 232 10.88 -17.31 -10.72
C ASP A 232 10.36 -18.37 -11.72
N THR A 233 10.80 -19.61 -11.48
CA THR A 233 10.42 -20.78 -12.27
C THR A 233 9.40 -21.65 -11.56
N LYS A 234 9.10 -21.35 -10.29
CA LYS A 234 8.14 -22.08 -9.46
C LYS A 234 6.72 -21.55 -9.64
N ARG A 235 6.54 -20.22 -9.73
CA ARG A 235 5.26 -19.60 -10.09
C ARG A 235 5.02 -19.69 -11.59
N THR A 236 3.92 -20.33 -11.96
CA THR A 236 3.54 -20.47 -13.38
C THR A 236 2.53 -19.42 -13.79
N ARG A 237 2.54 -19.04 -15.07
CA ARG A 237 1.48 -18.19 -15.63
C ARG A 237 0.08 -18.75 -15.40
N ALA A 238 -0.09 -20.07 -15.50
CA ALA A 238 -1.38 -20.73 -15.30
C ALA A 238 -1.86 -20.61 -13.83
N GLU A 239 -0.95 -20.76 -12.87
CA GLU A 239 -1.23 -20.57 -11.43
C GLU A 239 -1.66 -19.11 -11.15
N LEU A 240 -0.94 -18.14 -11.69
CA LEU A 240 -1.29 -16.72 -11.53
C LEU A 240 -2.64 -16.40 -12.18
N GLN A 241 -2.90 -16.91 -13.38
CA GLN A 241 -4.20 -16.75 -14.04
C GLN A 241 -5.33 -17.35 -13.20
N GLN A 242 -5.13 -18.55 -12.65
CA GLN A 242 -6.12 -19.19 -11.79
C GLN A 242 -6.39 -18.37 -10.52
N PHE A 243 -5.36 -17.81 -9.90
CA PHE A 243 -5.52 -16.91 -8.75
C PHE A 243 -6.41 -15.71 -9.08
N TRP A 244 -6.14 -15.02 -10.19
CA TRP A 244 -6.94 -13.86 -10.60
C TRP A 244 -8.37 -14.23 -11.02
N HIS A 245 -8.57 -15.41 -11.60
CA HIS A 245 -9.92 -15.92 -11.88
C HIS A 245 -10.71 -16.20 -10.59
N GLN A 246 -10.10 -16.85 -9.60
CA GLN A 246 -10.74 -17.08 -8.30
C GLN A 246 -11.07 -15.78 -7.58
N LEU A 247 -10.17 -14.79 -7.62
CA LEU A 247 -10.42 -13.46 -7.07
C LEU A 247 -11.61 -12.80 -7.78
N ALA A 248 -11.68 -12.89 -9.12
CA ALA A 248 -12.80 -12.35 -9.88
C ALA A 248 -14.14 -13.03 -9.52
N ASP A 249 -14.15 -14.35 -9.35
CA ASP A 249 -15.35 -15.09 -8.89
C ASP A 249 -15.80 -14.63 -7.49
N ASP A 250 -14.85 -14.36 -6.58
CA ASP A 250 -15.12 -13.79 -5.25
C ASP A 250 -15.71 -12.38 -5.33
N LEU A 251 -15.28 -11.57 -6.30
CA LEU A 251 -15.83 -10.23 -6.55
C LEU A 251 -17.28 -10.31 -7.04
N VAL A 252 -17.62 -11.23 -7.96
CA VAL A 252 -19.00 -11.45 -8.43
C VAL A 252 -19.93 -11.83 -7.27
N GLN A 253 -19.45 -12.67 -6.35
CA GLN A 253 -20.20 -13.00 -5.12
C GLN A 253 -20.36 -11.78 -4.21
N SER A 254 -19.33 -10.95 -4.09
CA SER A 254 -19.37 -9.71 -3.31
C SER A 254 -20.37 -8.70 -3.88
N GLU A 255 -20.42 -8.53 -5.19
CA GLU A 255 -21.42 -7.72 -5.88
C GLU A 255 -22.83 -8.24 -5.64
N SER A 256 -23.03 -9.56 -5.70
CA SER A 256 -24.33 -10.17 -5.40
C SER A 256 -24.79 -9.94 -3.95
N LEU A 257 -23.85 -9.80 -3.02
CA LEU A 257 -24.13 -9.55 -1.60
C LEU A 257 -24.34 -8.06 -1.25
N THR A 258 -23.69 -7.17 -2.01
CA THR A 258 -23.68 -5.72 -1.76
C THR A 258 -24.58 -4.92 -2.68
N SER A 259 -25.03 -5.52 -3.80
CA SER A 259 -26.07 -4.97 -4.65
C SER A 259 -27.34 -4.74 -3.83
N SER A 260 -27.67 -3.48 -3.62
CA SER A 260 -28.90 -3.07 -2.95
C SER A 260 -30.10 -3.49 -3.81
N LYS A 261 -31.15 -4.01 -3.18
CA LYS A 261 -32.51 -3.83 -3.69
C LYS A 261 -33.00 -2.43 -3.36
#